data_AF-A0AAD6M370-F1
#
_entry.id   AF-A0AAD6M370-F1
#
_cell.length_a   1.000
_cell.length_b   1.000
_cell.length_c   1.000
_cell.angle_alpha   90.00
_cell.angle_beta   90.00
_cell.angle_gamma   90.00
#
_symmetry.space_group_name_H-M   'P 1'
#
loop_
_entity.id
_entity.type
_entity.pdbx_description
1 polymer ?
#
loop_
_entity_poly.entity_id
_entity_poly.type
_entity_poly.pdbx_seq_one_letter_code
_entity_poly.pdbx_strand_id
1 'polypeptide(L)'
;MRFGSDGHLGVYEWEEFDRFGWNEVADLFKEEIDECSYPTVCGKFGICSKGQKCRCPEPTIQGTTYFKQVIEKQPEIGCLEITPLSCNASQSQIFLEVKGTSYFGDLQGDVFKELFVQSCCFPVSF
;
A
#
# COMPACT_ATOMS: atom_id res chain seq x y z
N MET A 1 3.01 15.93 17.53
CA MET A 1 3.15 15.15 16.28
C MET A 1 2.67 13.74 16.53
N ARG A 2 1.96 13.13 15.58
CA ARG A 2 1.42 11.78 15.70
C ARG A 2 1.41 11.10 14.33
N PHE A 3 1.88 9.86 14.29
CA PHE A 3 1.75 8.99 13.13
C PHE A 3 0.34 8.37 13.10
N GLY A 4 -0.39 8.63 12.02
CA GLY A 4 -1.73 8.12 11.79
C GLY A 4 -1.71 6.67 11.28
N SER A 5 -2.80 5.94 11.50
CA SER A 5 -2.98 4.60 10.92
C SER A 5 -3.15 4.61 9.41
N ASP A 6 -3.39 5.79 8.83
CA ASP A 6 -3.41 6.09 7.40
C ASP A 6 -1.98 6.32 6.82
N GLY A 7 -0.95 6.32 7.67
CA GLY A 7 0.43 6.55 7.26
C GLY A 7 0.83 8.03 7.20
N HIS A 8 -0.06 8.96 7.55
CA HIS A 8 0.24 10.38 7.60
C HIS A 8 0.95 10.75 8.90
N LEU A 9 1.77 11.81 8.87
CA LEU A 9 2.44 12.34 10.06
C LEU A 9 1.89 13.74 10.37
N GLY A 10 0.85 13.76 11.21
CA GLY A 10 0.15 14.97 11.59
C GLY A 10 0.82 15.74 12.74
N VAL A 11 0.78 17.07 12.63
CA VAL A 11 1.08 18.02 13.71
C VAL A 11 -0.24 18.48 14.29
N TYR A 12 -0.35 18.41 15.62
CA TYR A 12 -1.58 18.74 16.34
C TYR A 12 -1.29 19.85 17.34
N GLU A 13 -2.20 20.81 17.42
CA GLU A 13 -2.19 21.90 18.38
C GLU A 13 -3.47 21.87 19.21
N TRP A 14 -3.39 22.35 20.44
CA TRP A 14 -4.55 22.40 21.34
C TRP A 14 -5.37 23.66 21.04
N GLU A 15 -6.63 23.47 20.64
CA GLU A 15 -7.56 24.56 20.31
C GLU A 15 -8.58 24.72 21.42
N GLU A 16 -8.49 25.82 22.18
CA GLU A 16 -9.36 26.09 23.33
C GLU A 16 -10.69 26.75 22.95
N PHE A 17 -10.75 27.51 21.85
CA PHE A 17 -11.90 28.39 21.62
C PHE A 17 -13.03 27.76 20.80
N ASP A 18 -12.72 26.98 19.76
CA ASP A 18 -13.73 26.45 18.85
C ASP A 18 -14.09 24.98 19.12
N ARG A 19 -13.09 24.14 19.39
CA ARG A 19 -13.28 22.68 19.48
C ARG A 19 -12.93 22.05 20.83
N PHE A 20 -12.27 22.78 21.74
CA PHE A 20 -11.73 22.27 23.01
C PHE A 20 -11.05 20.89 22.83
N GLY A 21 -10.01 20.85 22.00
CA GLY A 21 -9.37 19.60 21.65
C GLY A 21 -8.11 19.75 20.80
N TRP A 22 -7.49 18.61 20.49
CA TRP A 22 -6.38 18.53 19.55
C TRP A 22 -6.90 18.72 18.13
N ASN A 23 -6.49 19.80 17.48
CA ASN A 23 -6.76 20.06 16.08
C ASN A 23 -5.50 19.77 15.25
N GLU A 24 -5.65 19.07 14.13
CA GLU A 24 -4.56 18.89 13.19
C GLU A 24 -4.33 20.19 12.42
N VAL A 25 -3.09 20.69 12.45
CA VAL A 25 -2.71 21.97 11.84
C VAL A 25 -1.81 21.79 10.62
N ALA A 26 -1.15 20.64 10.49
CA ALA A 26 -0.31 20.32 9.35
C ALA A 26 -0.13 18.80 9.21
N ASP A 27 -0.01 18.35 7.97
CA ASP A 27 0.50 17.02 7.61
C ASP A 27 1.87 17.22 6.94
N LEU A 28 2.93 16.73 7.58
CA LEU A 28 4.30 17.11 7.26
C LEU A 28 4.73 16.72 5.85
N PHE A 29 4.15 15.66 5.27
CA PHE A 29 4.59 15.16 3.97
C PHE A 29 3.66 15.53 2.82
N LYS A 30 2.50 16.13 3.10
CA LYS A 30 1.44 16.36 2.12
C LYS A 30 1.86 17.15 0.89
N GLU A 31 2.77 18.10 1.06
CA GLU A 31 3.26 18.96 -0.02
C GLU A 31 4.45 18.34 -0.78
N GLU A 32 5.14 17.36 -0.18
CA GLU A 32 6.35 16.76 -0.74
C GLU A 32 6.09 15.46 -1.49
N ILE A 33 5.04 14.71 -1.10
CA ILE A 33 4.75 13.40 -1.67
C ILE A 33 3.36 13.34 -2.29
N ASP A 34 3.18 12.44 -3.27
CA ASP A 34 1.88 12.23 -3.88
C ASP A 34 0.94 11.42 -2.98
N GLU A 35 -0.36 11.49 -3.28
CA GLU A 35 -1.38 10.75 -2.53
C GLU A 35 -1.14 9.23 -2.54
N CYS A 36 -0.44 8.69 -3.55
CA CYS A 36 -0.13 7.27 -3.66
C CYS A 36 1.13 6.86 -2.88
N SER A 37 1.88 7.82 -2.35
CA SER A 37 3.09 7.59 -1.57
C SER A 37 2.78 7.10 -0.16
N TYR A 38 1.54 7.31 0.30
CA TYR A 38 1.05 6.76 1.56
C TYR A 38 0.68 5.28 1.38
N PRO A 39 1.26 4.36 2.18
CA PRO A 39 1.16 2.92 1.96
C PRO A 39 -0.25 2.34 2.19
N THR A 40 -1.17 3.12 2.76
CA THR A 40 -2.49 2.63 3.19
C THR A 40 -3.62 2.98 2.22
N VAL A 41 -3.38 3.85 1.22
CA VAL A 41 -4.42 4.45 0.36
C VAL A 41 -5.26 3.41 -0.37
N CYS A 42 -4.64 2.32 -0.82
CA CYS A 42 -5.32 1.24 -1.54
C CYS A 42 -5.41 -0.07 -0.77
N GLY A 43 -5.17 -0.04 0.54
CA GLY A 43 -5.22 -1.24 1.38
C GLY A 43 -4.23 -2.33 0.94
N LYS A 44 -4.41 -3.53 1.50
CA LYS A 44 -3.47 -4.64 1.29
C LYS A 44 -3.48 -5.10 -0.17
N PHE A 45 -2.28 -5.28 -0.74
CA PHE A 45 -2.07 -5.70 -2.14
C PHE A 45 -2.70 -4.78 -3.20
N GLY A 46 -3.22 -3.61 -2.85
CA GLY A 46 -3.76 -2.65 -3.80
C GLY A 46 -2.66 -1.80 -4.44
N ILE A 47 -2.85 -1.44 -5.71
CA ILE A 47 -1.97 -0.54 -6.46
C ILE A 47 -2.65 0.81 -6.60
N CYS A 48 -2.00 1.86 -6.12
CA CYS A 48 -2.46 3.24 -6.29
C CYS A 48 -2.02 3.82 -7.63
N SER A 49 -2.90 4.59 -8.26
CA SER A 49 -2.63 5.37 -9.46
C SER A 49 -3.12 6.80 -9.27
N LYS A 50 -2.58 7.75 -10.05
CA LYS A 50 -2.93 9.17 -10.00
C LYS A 50 -4.44 9.41 -9.85
N GLY A 51 -4.81 10.28 -8.92
CA GLY A 51 -6.20 10.57 -8.55
C GLY A 51 -6.83 9.49 -7.66
N GLN A 52 -6.03 8.90 -6.76
CA GLN A 52 -6.45 7.89 -5.78
C GLN A 52 -7.21 6.69 -6.38
N LYS A 53 -6.81 6.27 -7.58
CA LYS A 53 -7.44 5.11 -8.22
C LYS A 53 -6.76 3.85 -7.77
N CYS A 54 -7.48 3.06 -7.00
CA CYS A 54 -7.02 1.78 -6.50
C CYS A 54 -7.45 0.63 -7.42
N ARG A 55 -6.55 -0.34 -7.62
CA ARG A 55 -6.82 -1.57 -8.37
C ARG A 55 -6.01 -2.74 -7.82
N CYS A 56 -6.47 -3.96 -8.07
CA CYS A 56 -5.68 -5.15 -7.80
C CYS A 56 -4.66 -5.41 -8.90
N PRO A 57 -3.55 -6.10 -8.59
CA PRO A 57 -2.61 -6.58 -9.61
C PRO A 57 -3.34 -7.48 -10.61
N GLU A 58 -3.31 -7.09 -11.88
CA GLU A 58 -3.89 -7.89 -12.95
C GLU A 58 -2.87 -8.95 -13.43
N PRO A 59 -3.30 -10.18 -13.71
CA PRO A 59 -2.41 -11.20 -14.21
C PRO A 59 -2.06 -10.91 -15.66
N THR A 60 -0.77 -10.92 -15.98
CA THR A 60 -0.31 -10.84 -17.37
C THR A 60 0.09 -12.22 -17.93
N ILE A 61 -0.10 -13.31 -17.17
CA ILE A 61 0.30 -14.66 -17.58
C ILE A 61 -0.95 -15.55 -17.68
N GLN A 62 -1.31 -15.92 -18.91
CA GLN A 62 -2.32 -16.94 -19.23
C GLN A 62 -3.71 -16.73 -18.59
N GLY A 63 -4.11 -15.48 -18.31
CA GLY A 63 -5.46 -15.14 -17.84
C GLY A 63 -5.83 -15.64 -16.44
N THR A 64 -4.86 -16.05 -15.62
CA THR A 64 -5.11 -16.60 -14.28
C THR A 64 -5.17 -15.52 -13.21
N THR A 65 -6.32 -15.26 -12.59
CA THR A 65 -6.46 -14.25 -11.54
C THR A 65 -5.81 -14.67 -10.23
N TYR A 66 -4.83 -13.89 -9.74
CA TYR A 66 -4.15 -14.12 -8.45
C TYR A 66 -4.70 -13.27 -7.31
N PHE A 67 -5.18 -12.08 -7.62
CA PHE A 67 -5.73 -11.14 -6.66
C PHE A 67 -7.14 -10.74 -7.05
N LYS A 68 -8.02 -10.63 -6.08
CA LYS A 68 -9.38 -10.08 -6.27
C LYS A 68 -9.63 -8.95 -5.29
N GLN A 69 -10.48 -8.02 -5.68
CA GLN A 69 -10.87 -6.93 -4.80
C GLN A 69 -11.66 -7.48 -3.61
N VAL A 70 -11.47 -6.90 -2.43
CA VAL A 70 -12.26 -7.27 -1.24
C VAL A 70 -13.72 -6.91 -1.47
N ILE A 71 -13.98 -5.68 -1.93
CA ILE A 71 -15.31 -5.17 -2.30
C ILE A 71 -15.17 -4.39 -3.61
N GLU A 72 -15.80 -4.86 -4.70
CA GLU A 72 -15.67 -4.26 -6.05
C GLU A 72 -16.00 -2.76 -6.12
N LYS A 73 -16.92 -2.28 -5.28
CA LYS A 73 -17.35 -0.88 -5.24
C LYS A 73 -16.49 0.00 -4.32
N GLN A 74 -15.54 -0.59 -3.59
CA GLN A 74 -14.68 0.07 -2.59
C GLN A 74 -13.23 -0.39 -2.78
N PRO A 75 -12.55 0.03 -3.87
CA PRO A 75 -11.20 -0.43 -4.21
C PRO A 75 -10.12 0.01 -3.22
N GLU A 76 -10.37 1.05 -2.43
CA GLU A 76 -9.51 1.55 -1.35
C GLU A 76 -9.34 0.56 -0.20
N ILE A 77 -10.28 -0.38 -0.03
CA ILE A 77 -10.16 -1.46 0.98
C ILE A 77 -9.05 -2.45 0.60
N GLY A 78 -8.71 -2.51 -0.68
CA GLY A 78 -7.65 -3.35 -1.22
C GLY A 78 -8.13 -4.71 -1.73
N CYS A 79 -7.20 -5.66 -1.71
CA CYS A 79 -7.29 -6.91 -2.44
C CYS A 79 -6.99 -8.12 -1.54
N LEU A 80 -7.45 -9.28 -2.00
CA LEU A 80 -7.25 -10.58 -1.40
C LEU A 80 -6.46 -11.45 -2.37
N GLU A 81 -5.48 -12.18 -1.85
CA GLU A 81 -4.86 -13.30 -2.55
C GLU A 81 -5.92 -14.40 -2.75
N ILE A 82 -6.13 -14.81 -4.01
CA ILE A 82 -7.00 -15.96 -4.34
C ILE A 82 -6.30 -17.26 -3.94
N THR A 83 -4.99 -17.32 -4.15
CA THR A 83 -4.14 -18.43 -3.71
C THR A 83 -3.09 -17.88 -2.75
N PRO A 84 -3.19 -18.19 -1.45
CA PRO A 84 -2.23 -17.73 -0.45
C PRO A 84 -0.82 -18.20 -0.76
N LEU A 85 0.17 -17.36 -0.44
CA LEU A 85 1.57 -17.74 -0.58
C LEU A 85 1.99 -18.78 0.48
N SER A 86 2.77 -19.79 0.09
CA SER A 86 3.34 -20.79 1.00
C SER A 86 4.77 -21.17 0.61
N CYS A 87 5.70 -21.09 1.56
CA CYS A 87 7.12 -21.40 1.36
C CYS A 87 7.36 -22.82 0.81
N ASN A 88 6.53 -23.78 1.24
CA ASN A 88 6.63 -25.19 0.85
C ASN A 88 6.19 -25.44 -0.61
N ALA A 89 5.49 -24.49 -1.21
CA ALA A 89 4.98 -24.56 -2.58
C ALA A 89 5.80 -23.71 -3.56
N SER A 90 7.01 -23.28 -3.19
CA SER A 90 7.87 -22.39 -4.00
C SER A 90 8.07 -22.86 -5.45
N GLN A 91 8.03 -24.17 -5.72
CA GLN A 91 8.15 -24.73 -7.07
C GLN A 91 6.90 -24.56 -7.96
N SER A 92 5.72 -24.30 -7.37
CA SER A 92 4.46 -24.08 -8.09
C SER A 92 3.94 -22.64 -8.00
N GLN A 93 4.70 -21.75 -7.35
CA GLN A 93 4.39 -20.33 -7.27
C GLN A 93 5.11 -19.55 -8.37
N ILE A 94 4.42 -18.56 -8.93
CA ILE A 94 4.96 -17.70 -10.00
C ILE A 94 4.98 -16.28 -9.49
N PHE A 95 6.07 -15.55 -9.76
CA PHE A 95 6.13 -14.12 -9.49
C PHE A 95 5.42 -13.35 -10.60
N LEU A 96 4.51 -12.46 -10.20
CA LEU A 96 3.84 -11.54 -11.11
C LEU A 96 4.64 -10.25 -11.20
N GLU A 97 5.20 -9.97 -12.38
CA GLU A 97 5.81 -8.67 -12.65
C GLU A 97 4.70 -7.63 -12.85
N VAL A 98 4.64 -6.63 -11.96
CA VAL A 98 3.78 -5.46 -12.13
C VAL A 98 4.64 -4.32 -12.65
N LYS A 99 4.34 -3.85 -13.87
CA LYS A 99 5.10 -2.78 -14.52
C LYS A 99 4.51 -1.40 -14.19
N GLY A 100 5.37 -0.38 -14.18
CA GLY A 100 4.95 1.01 -14.00
C GLY A 100 4.43 1.32 -12.59
N THR A 101 4.96 0.64 -11.58
CA THR A 101 4.66 0.89 -10.16
C THR A 101 5.92 1.32 -9.42
N SER A 102 5.80 2.32 -8.57
CA SER A 102 6.77 2.68 -7.53
C SER A 102 6.40 2.01 -6.21
N TYR A 103 7.36 1.90 -5.29
CA TYR A 103 7.12 1.40 -3.95
C TYR A 103 7.02 2.56 -2.94
N PHE A 104 6.33 2.35 -1.82
CA PHE A 104 6.28 3.37 -0.77
C PHE A 104 7.68 3.61 -0.20
N GLY A 105 8.07 4.88 -0.05
CA GLY A 105 9.41 5.26 0.41
C GLY A 105 10.50 5.25 -0.69
N ASP A 106 10.14 4.96 -1.94
CA ASP A 106 11.04 5.15 -3.09
C ASP A 106 11.04 6.63 -3.50
N LEU A 107 11.82 7.43 -2.78
CA LEU A 107 11.99 8.87 -3.03
C LEU A 107 12.76 9.14 -4.34
N GLN A 108 13.27 8.11 -5.00
CA GLN A 108 14.17 8.23 -6.16
C GLN A 108 13.82 7.29 -7.33
N GLY A 109 12.59 6.77 -7.42
CA GLY A 109 12.10 6.05 -8.62
C GLY A 109 12.93 4.85 -9.07
N ASP A 110 13.73 4.25 -8.18
CA ASP A 110 14.51 3.05 -8.47
C ASP A 110 13.61 1.84 -8.25
N VAL A 111 13.12 1.28 -9.35
CA VAL A 111 12.28 0.08 -9.41
C VAL A 111 12.98 -1.08 -8.71
N PHE A 112 12.68 -1.30 -7.42
CA PHE A 112 13.08 -2.51 -6.70
C PHE A 112 12.32 -3.69 -7.28
N LYS A 113 12.93 -4.36 -8.26
CA LYS A 113 12.44 -5.63 -8.83
C LYS A 113 12.46 -6.79 -7.82
N GLU A 114 13.02 -6.60 -6.63
CA GLU A 114 13.41 -7.70 -5.73
C GLU A 114 12.69 -7.74 -4.37
N LEU A 115 11.80 -6.81 -4.02
CA LEU A 115 11.19 -6.83 -2.68
C LEU A 115 10.19 -7.98 -2.44
N PHE A 116 9.61 -8.55 -3.50
CA PHE A 116 8.61 -9.63 -3.35
C PHE A 116 9.23 -10.97 -2.93
N VAL A 117 10.53 -11.17 -3.15
CA VAL A 117 11.22 -12.44 -2.84
C VAL A 117 11.48 -12.58 -1.34
N GLN A 118 11.66 -11.46 -0.62
CA GLN A 118 12.13 -11.49 0.76
C GLN A 118 10.99 -11.75 1.76
N SER A 119 9.76 -11.37 1.45
CA SER A 119 8.60 -11.53 2.34
C SER A 119 8.13 -12.97 2.49
N CYS A 120 8.41 -13.84 1.51
CA CYS A 120 7.91 -15.21 1.50
C CYS A 120 8.67 -16.16 2.43
N CYS A 121 9.87 -15.83 2.92
CA CYS A 121 10.70 -16.77 3.69
C CYS A 121 11.40 -16.19 4.93
N PHE A 122 11.22 -14.93 5.29
CA PHE A 122 11.75 -14.44 6.56
C PHE A 122 10.77 -14.76 7.70
N PRO A 123 11.14 -15.57 8.71
CA PRO A 123 10.39 -15.62 9.95
C PRO A 123 10.43 -14.21 10.54
N VAL A 124 9.27 -13.57 10.69
CA VAL A 124 9.14 -12.36 11.50
C VAL A 124 9.24 -12.84 12.96
N SER A 125 10.46 -12.95 13.45
CA SER A 125 10.72 -13.18 14.86
C SER A 125 10.44 -11.87 15.61
N PHE A 126 9.43 -11.90 16.48
CA PHE A 126 9.18 -10.84 17.48
C PHE A 126 10.27 -10.85 18.56
#